data_AF-A0A3N5QV34-F1
#
_entry.id   AF-A0A3N5QV34-F1
#
_cell.length_a   1.000
_cell.length_b   1.000
_cell.length_c   1.000
_cell.angle_alpha   90.00
_cell.angle_beta   90.00
_cell.angle_gamma   90.00
#
_symmetry.space_group_name_H-M   'P 1'
#
loop_
_entity.id
_entity.type
_entity.pdbx_description
1 polymer ?
#
loop_
_entity_poly.entity_id
_entity_poly.type
_entity_poly.pdbx_seq_one_letter_code
_entity_poly.pdbx_strand_id
1 'polypeptide(L)' 'MIRSELIQNWDNVANKLNQIPLRGEQIRYAMAVKPLLALPKSSLILEAGCGSGRILRILTALGYSDLIGLEISF' A
#
# COMPACT_ATOMS: atom_id res chain seq x y z
N MET A 1 24.94 -7.39 -6.63
CA MET A 1 25.26 -5.95 -6.48
C MET A 1 24.07 -5.05 -6.88
N ILE A 2 23.34 -5.33 -7.97
CA ILE A 2 22.19 -4.52 -8.42
C ILE A 2 21.00 -4.51 -7.43
N ARG A 3 20.72 -5.64 -6.74
CA ARG A 3 19.55 -5.77 -5.83
C ARG A 3 19.66 -4.87 -4.59
N SER A 4 20.85 -4.74 -4.00
CA SER A 4 21.06 -3.92 -2.79
C SER A 4 20.95 -2.43 -3.06
N GLU A 5 21.41 -1.99 -4.24
CA GLU A 5 21.31 -0.59 -4.67
C GLU A 5 19.86 -0.18 -4.96
N LEU A 6 19.08 -1.08 -5.58
CA LEU A 6 17.67 -0.84 -5.84
C LEU A 6 16.86 -0.68 -4.55
N ILE A 7 17.11 -1.53 -3.53
CA ILE A 7 16.47 -1.46 -2.21
C ILE A 7 16.78 -0.11 -1.54
N GLN A 8 18.06 0.27 -1.44
CA GLN A 8 18.47 1.52 -0.81
C GLN A 8 17.88 2.77 -1.50
N ASN A 9 17.80 2.76 -2.83
CA ASN A 9 17.17 3.83 -3.58
C ASN A 9 15.67 3.92 -3.28
N TRP A 10 15.02 2.78 -3.05
CA TRP A 10 13.60 2.72 -2.69
C TRP A 10 13.33 3.18 -1.26
N ASP A 11 14.18 2.86 -0.30
CA ASP A 11 14.08 3.36 1.07
C ASP A 11 14.15 4.90 1.11
N ASN A 12 15.07 5.48 0.34
CA ASN A 12 15.22 6.92 0.21
C ASN A 12 13.98 7.61 -0.40
N VAL A 13 13.35 6.98 -1.39
CA VAL A 13 12.13 7.51 -2.01
C VAL A 13 10.93 7.32 -1.09
N ALA A 14 10.81 6.18 -0.40
CA ALA A 14 9.75 5.91 0.57
C ALA A 14 9.70 6.97 1.68
N ASN A 15 10.86 7.37 2.20
CA ASN A 15 10.96 8.44 3.19
C ASN A 15 10.39 9.78 2.68
N LYS A 16 10.62 10.12 1.40
CA LYS A 16 10.09 11.34 0.77
C LYS A 16 8.59 11.23 0.49
N LEU A 17 8.12 10.07 0.00
CA LEU A 17 6.69 9.81 -0.25
C LEU A 17 5.86 9.89 1.04
N ASN A 18 6.44 9.52 2.19
CA ASN A 18 5.80 9.65 3.49
C ASN A 18 5.58 11.10 3.94
N GLN A 19 6.32 12.05 3.38
CA GLN A 19 6.18 13.47 3.69
C GLN A 19 5.15 14.17 2.80
N ILE A 20 4.69 13.54 1.72
CA ILE A 20 3.71 14.13 0.81
C ILE A 20 2.33 14.18 1.52
N PRO A 21 1.68 15.37 1.59
CA PRO A 21 0.38 15.50 2.21
C PRO A 21 -0.66 14.58 1.55
N LEU A 22 -1.27 13.71 2.36
CA LEU A 22 -2.25 12.71 1.91
C LEU A 22 -3.46 13.30 1.17
N ARG A 23 -3.75 14.60 1.38
CA ARG A 23 -4.89 15.29 0.75
C ARG A 23 -4.85 15.25 -0.79
N GLY A 24 -3.66 15.27 -1.39
CA GLY A 24 -3.50 15.10 -2.84
C GLY A 24 -3.61 13.67 -3.34
N GLU A 25 -3.42 12.69 -2.45
CA GLU A 25 -3.45 11.26 -2.80
C GLU A 25 -4.80 10.60 -2.48
N GLN A 26 -5.71 11.28 -1.77
CA GLN A 26 -7.03 10.76 -1.39
C GLN A 26 -7.82 10.24 -2.59
N ILE A 27 -7.82 10.97 -3.71
CA ILE A 27 -8.50 10.54 -4.93
C ILE A 27 -7.88 9.25 -5.47
N ARG A 28 -6.54 9.16 -5.51
CA ARG A 28 -5.84 7.97 -5.99
C ARG A 28 -6.17 6.74 -5.13
N TYR A 29 -6.11 6.88 -3.80
CA TYR A 29 -6.45 5.76 -2.91
C TYR A 29 -7.93 5.41 -2.95
N ALA A 30 -8.83 6.40 -3.04
CA ALA A 30 -10.26 6.14 -3.19
C ALA A 30 -10.55 5.38 -4.49
N MET A 31 -9.89 5.75 -5.60
CA MET A 31 -10.01 5.04 -6.88
C MET A 31 -9.48 3.61 -6.80
N ALA A 32 -8.39 3.37 -6.06
CA ALA A 32 -7.86 2.03 -5.85
C ALA A 32 -8.76 1.17 -4.94
N VAL A 33 -9.34 1.76 -3.90
CA VAL A 33 -10.18 1.05 -2.91
C VAL A 33 -11.58 0.78 -3.43
N LYS A 34 -12.19 1.70 -4.19
CA LYS A 34 -13.57 1.60 -4.67
C LYS A 34 -13.93 0.25 -5.32
N PRO A 35 -13.15 -0.32 -6.27
CA PRO A 35 -13.49 -1.62 -6.84
C PRO A 35 -13.41 -2.77 -5.82
N LEU A 36 -12.53 -2.67 -4.82
CA LEU A 36 -12.37 -3.69 -3.78
C LEU A 36 -13.59 -3.77 -2.86
N LEU A 37 -14.37 -2.69 -2.74
CA LEU A 37 -15.58 -2.65 -1.91
C LEU A 37 -16.67 -3.62 -2.37
N ALA A 38 -16.60 -4.11 -3.61
CA ALA A 38 -17.51 -5.14 -4.13
C ALA A 38 -17.16 -6.54 -3.63
N LEU A 39 -15.95 -6.75 -3.09
CA LEU A 39 -15.50 -8.05 -2.58
C LEU A 39 -16.03 -8.30 -1.16
N PRO A 40 -16.32 -9.57 -0.81
CA PRO A 40 -16.55 -9.97 0.58
C PRO A 40 -15.42 -9.52 1.52
N LYS A 41 -15.76 -9.21 2.77
CA LYS A 41 -14.78 -8.78 3.79
C LYS A 41 -13.76 -9.86 4.15
N SER A 42 -14.12 -11.12 3.94
CA SER A 42 -13.25 -12.29 4.11
C SER A 42 -12.44 -12.64 2.85
N SER A 43 -12.47 -11.81 1.80
CA SER A 43 -11.64 -12.06 0.63
C SER A 43 -10.16 -11.90 0.96
N LEU A 44 -9.35 -12.88 0.53
CA LEU A 44 -7.90 -12.78 0.57
C LEU A 44 -7.42 -11.73 -0.43
N ILE A 45 -6.74 -10.69 0.06
CA ILE A 45 -6.19 -9.60 -0.76
C ILE A 45 -4.67 -9.55 -0.57
N LEU A 46 -3.95 -9.62 -1.67
CA LEU A 46 -2.50 -9.45 -1.75
C LEU A 46 -2.17 -8.11 -2.42
N GLU A 47 -1.47 -7.23 -1.72
CA GLU A 47 -0.93 -5.98 -2.28
C GLU A 47 0.58 -6.14 -2.54
N ALA A 48 0.98 -6.10 -3.81
CA ALA A 48 2.39 -6.09 -4.22
C ALA A 48 2.91 -4.65 -4.32
N GLY A 49 4.06 -4.37 -3.72
CA GLY A 49 4.59 -3.01 -3.57
C GLY A 49 3.75 -2.18 -2.61
N CYS A 50 3.38 -2.75 -1.46
CA CYS A 50 2.44 -2.12 -0.53
C CYS A 50 3.00 -0.88 0.18
N GLY A 51 4.31 -0.62 0.08
CA GLY A 51 5.00 0.42 0.82
C GLY A 51 4.69 0.33 2.31
N SER A 52 4.21 1.42 2.90
CA SER A 52 3.78 1.46 4.31
C SER A 52 2.39 0.83 4.58
N GLY A 53 1.78 0.19 3.58
CA GLY A 53 0.50 -0.51 3.70
C GLY A 53 -0.70 0.43 3.81
N ARG A 54 -0.68 1.59 3.14
CA ARG A 54 -1.76 2.59 3.25
C ARG A 54 -3.11 2.05 2.80
N ILE A 55 -3.16 1.29 1.71
CA ILE A 55 -4.40 0.67 1.20
C ILE A 55 -4.85 -0.44 2.16
N LEU A 56 -3.94 -1.33 2.58
CA LEU A 56 -4.26 -2.38 3.55
C LEU A 56 -4.86 -1.81 4.84
N ARG A 57 -4.30 -0.74 5.41
CA ARG A 57 -4.87 -0.09 6.61
C ARG A 57 -6.29 0.42 6.39
N ILE A 58 -6.57 0.99 5.20
CA ILE A 58 -7.93 1.42 4.84
C ILE A 58 -8.86 0.21 4.77
N LEU A 59 -8.44 -0.88 4.13
CA LEU A 59 -9.24 -2.10 4.03
C LEU A 59 -9.47 -2.73 5.41
N THR A 60 -8.46 -2.79 6.28
CA THR A 60 -8.63 -3.21 7.68
C THR A 60 -9.67 -2.34 8.40
N ALA A 61 -9.59 -1.02 8.27
CA ALA A 61 -10.55 -0.10 8.88
C ALA A 61 -11.98 -0.27 8.31
N LEU A 62 -12.11 -0.77 7.08
CA LEU A 62 -13.38 -1.10 6.43
C LEU A 62 -13.83 -2.57 6.69
N GLY A 63 -13.15 -3.28 7.59
CA GLY A 63 -13.53 -4.60 8.08
C GLY A 63 -13.01 -5.78 7.26
N TYR A 64 -12.08 -5.58 6.32
CA TYR A 64 -11.43 -6.70 5.64
C TYR A 64 -10.46 -7.42 6.59
N SER A 65 -10.49 -8.75 6.60
CA SER A 65 -9.73 -9.59 7.55
C SER A 65 -8.47 -10.22 6.96
N ASP A 66 -8.49 -10.59 5.68
CA ASP A 66 -7.46 -11.44 5.07
C ASP A 66 -6.57 -10.63 4.12
N LEU A 67 -5.65 -9.87 4.71
CA LEU A 67 -4.83 -8.88 4.01
C LEU A 67 -3.33 -9.22 4.10
N ILE A 68 -2.65 -9.27 2.97
CA ILE A 68 -1.21 -9.53 2.87
C ILE A 68 -0.54 -8.41 2.06
N GLY A 69 0.54 -7.86 2.60
CA GLY A 69 1.41 -6.91 1.90
C GLY A 69 2.75 -7.54 1.54
N LEU A 70 3.20 -7.31 0.30
CA LEU A 70 4.55 -7.63 -0.15
C LEU A 70 5.27 -6.34 -0.50
N GLU A 71 6.45 -6.12 0.06
CA GLU A 71 7.30 -4.96 -0.21
C GLU A 71 8.75 -5.43 -0.37
N ILE A 72 9.48 -4.76 -1.27
CA ILE A 72 10.89 -5.04 -1.53
C ILE A 72 11.83 -4.19 -0.66
N SER A 73 11.35 -3.04 -0.18
CA SER A 73 12.02 -2.19 0.82
C SER A 73 11.75 -2.67 2.25
N PHE A 74 12.63 -2.27 3.17
CA PHE A 74 12.58 -2.63 4.60
C PHE A 74 12.40 -1.39 5.48
#